data_AF-A0A5B0KJA2-F1
#
_entry.id   AF-A0A5B0KJA2-F1
#
_cell.length_a   1.000
_cell.length_b   1.000
_cell.length_c   1.000
_cell.angle_alpha   90.00
_cell.angle_beta   90.00
_cell.angle_gamma   90.00
#
_symmetry.space_group_name_H-M   'P 1'
#
loop_
_entity.id
_entity.type
_entity.pdbx_description
1 polymer ?
#
loop_
_entity_poly.entity_id
_entity_poly.type
_entity_poly.pdbx_seq_one_letter_code
_entity_poly.pdbx_strand_id
1 'polypeptide(L)' 'MCGDHCDHAAIRFRPLGRGRWLPIIEEGGCTGCGDCATVCPVKAVTMEVATA' A
#
# COMPACT_ATOMS: atom_id res chain seq x y z
N MET A 1 -2.64 -9.16 -5.44
CA MET A 1 -3.11 -8.06 -4.55
C MET A 1 -2.33 -6.79 -4.88
N CYS A 2 -2.85 -5.59 -4.60
CA CYS A 2 -2.09 -4.35 -4.89
C CYS A 2 -0.77 -4.26 -4.10
N GLY A 3 -0.68 -4.94 -2.95
CA GLY A 3 0.57 -5.05 -2.21
C GLY A 3 1.69 -5.78 -2.95
N ASP A 4 1.34 -6.74 -3.81
CA ASP A 4 2.31 -7.52 -4.58
C ASP A 4 2.99 -6.69 -5.67
N HIS A 5 2.49 -5.48 -5.95
CA HIS A 5 3.08 -4.54 -6.91
C HIS A 5 4.09 -3.59 -6.27
N CYS A 6 4.41 -3.78 -4.98
CA CYS A 6 5.50 -3.06 -4.34
C CYS A 6 6.79 -3.88 -4.43
N ASP A 7 7.65 -3.53 -5.38
CA ASP A 7 8.95 -4.19 -5.57
C ASP A 7 9.87 -4.07 -4.35
N HIS A 8 9.63 -3.08 -3.49
CA HIS A 8 10.38 -2.83 -2.26
C HIS A 8 9.88 -3.65 -1.06
N ALA A 9 8.82 -4.45 -1.23
CA ALA A 9 8.17 -5.22 -0.17
C ALA A 9 7.75 -4.37 1.06
N ALA A 10 7.52 -3.07 0.84
CA ALA A 10 7.21 -2.09 1.90
C ALA A 10 5.75 -2.12 2.36
N ILE A 11 4.90 -2.92 1.71
CA ILE A 11 3.48 -3.04 2.04
C ILE A 11 3.12 -4.48 2.38
N ARG A 12 2.37 -4.65 3.47
CA ARG A 12 1.84 -5.94 3.91
C ARG A 12 0.35 -5.84 4.18
N PHE A 13 -0.39 -6.91 3.90
CA PHE A 13 -1.82 -6.97 4.17
C PHE A 13 -2.11 -7.84 5.39
N ARG A 14 -2.50 -7.21 6.50
CA ARG A 14 -2.90 -7.91 7.72
C ARG A 14 -4.36 -8.37 7.61
N PRO A 15 -4.68 -9.66 7.78
CA PRO A 15 -6.06 -10.12 7.80
C PRO A 15 -6.79 -9.57 9.03
N LEU A 16 -7.97 -8.99 8.82
CA LEU A 16 -8.87 -8.49 9.90
C LEU A 16 -10.11 -9.38 10.09
N GLY A 17 -10.18 -10.50 9.37
CA GLY A 17 -11.33 -11.40 9.34
C GLY A 17 -12.47 -10.90 8.45
N ARG A 18 -13.44 -11.78 8.18
CA ARG A 18 -14.61 -11.52 7.32
C ARG A 18 -14.24 -11.00 5.93
N GLY A 19 -13.16 -11.53 5.35
CA GLY A 19 -12.67 -11.14 4.02
C GLY A 19 -12.03 -9.76 3.94
N ARG A 20 -11.81 -9.07 5.08
CA ARG A 20 -11.15 -7.76 5.12
C ARG A 20 -9.66 -7.87 5.41
N TRP A 21 -8.91 -6.94 4.83
CA TRP A 21 -7.47 -6.84 4.94
C TRP A 21 -7.09 -5.39 5.18
N LEU A 22 -6.13 -5.16 6.08
CA LEU A 22 -5.58 -3.84 6.37
C LEU A 22 -4.20 -3.72 5.72
N PRO A 23 -4.00 -2.80 4.76
CA PRO A 23 -2.65 -2.48 4.30
C PRO A 23 -1.87 -1.80 5.43
N ILE A 24 -0.65 -2.26 5.65
CA ILE A 24 0.35 -1.68 6.55
C ILE A 24 1.55 -1.33 5.67
N ILE A 25 2.00 -0.07 5.73
CA ILE A 25 3.13 0.43 4.96
C ILE A 25 4.29 0.68 5.94
N GLU A 26 5.43 0.06 5.67
CA GLU A 26 6.68 0.29 6.38
C GLU A 26 7.38 1.49 5.74
N GLU A 27 7.25 2.67 6.35
CA GLU A 27 7.73 3.94 5.77
C GLU A 27 9.21 3.91 5.41
N GLY A 28 10.05 3.25 6.23
CA GLY A 28 11.48 3.13 5.98
C GLY A 28 11.86 2.35 4.71
N GLY A 29 10.94 1.54 4.16
CA GLY A 29 11.12 0.82 2.89
C GLY A 29 10.31 1.42 1.74
N CYS A 30 9.42 2.36 2.01
CA CYS A 30 8.57 2.97 1.00
C CYS A 30 9.33 4.10 0.29
N THR A 31 9.48 4.00 -1.03
CA THR A 31 10.15 5.04 -1.85
C THR A 31 9.19 6.09 -2.40
N GLY A 32 7.89 5.90 -2.22
CA GLY A 32 6.87 6.79 -2.77
C GLY A 32 6.62 6.62 -4.29
N CYS A 33 6.99 5.50 -4.91
CA CYS A 33 6.81 5.27 -6.36
C CYS A 33 5.33 5.28 -6.81
N GLY A 34 4.40 4.85 -5.95
CA GLY A 34 2.96 4.92 -6.22
C GLY A 34 2.37 3.77 -7.05
N ASP A 35 3.16 2.74 -7.40
CA ASP A 35 2.67 1.60 -8.21
C ASP A 35 1.50 0.87 -7.53
N CYS A 36 1.64 0.59 -6.24
CA CYS A 36 0.61 -0.06 -5.44
C CYS A 36 -0.70 0.76 -5.37
N ALA A 37 -0.61 2.10 -5.36
CA ALA A 37 -1.78 2.98 -5.35
C ALA A 37 -2.47 3.00 -6.73
N THR A 38 -1.70 2.96 -7.81
CA THR A 38 -2.20 3.00 -9.20
C THR A 38 -3.01 1.74 -9.56
N VAL A 39 -2.55 0.57 -9.13
CA VAL A 39 -3.21 -0.71 -9.46
C VAL A 39 -4.35 -1.08 -8.50
N CYS A 40 -4.55 -0.35 -7.41
CA CYS A 40 -5.50 -0.74 -6.37
C CYS A 40 -6.95 -0.40 -6.77
N PRO A 41 -7.80 -1.40 -7.10
CA PRO A 41 -9.15 -1.13 -7.62
C PRO A 41 -10.08 -0.49 -6.59
N VAL A 42 -9.77 -0.67 -5.29
CA VAL A 42 -10.57 -0.18 -4.17
C VAL A 42 -9.90 1.00 -3.44
N LYS A 43 -8.79 1.53 -3.98
CA LYS A 43 -8.04 2.65 -3.38
C LYS A 43 -7.69 2.45 -1.90
N ALA A 44 -7.32 1.22 -1.52
CA ALA A 44 -6.89 0.90 -0.15
C ALA A 44 -5.55 1.59 0.24
N VAL A 45 -4.80 2.08 -0.75
CA VAL A 45 -3.57 2.85 -0.59
C VAL A 45 -3.69 4.08 -1.47
N THR A 46 -3.31 5.24 -0.94
CA THR A 46 -3.36 6.53 -1.63
C THR A 46 -2.03 7.25 -1.50
N MET A 47 -1.75 8.14 -2.44
CA MET A 47 -0.56 9.00 -2.44
C MET A 47 -0.99 10.43 -2.18
N GLU A 48 -0.28 11.11 -1.28
CA GLU A 48 -0.46 12.52 -0.98
C GLU A 48 0.88 13.22 -1.14
N VAL A 49 0.85 14.44 -1.67
CA VAL A 49 2.04 15.29 -1.74
C VAL A 49 2.23 15.90 -0.36
N ALA A 50 3.35 15.61 0.29
CA ALA A 50 3.71 16.26 1.54
C ALA A 50 3.91 17.76 1.27
N THR A 51 2.99 18.59 1.75
CA THR A 51 3.16 20.04 1.79
C THR A 51 4.05 20.39 2.97
N ALA A 52 5.13 21.13 2.70
CA ALA A 52 6.06 21.64 3.72
C ALA A 52 5.46 22.77 4.57
#